data_AF-A0A3N7J1B8-F1
#
_entry.id   AF-A0A3N7J1B8-F1
#
_cell.length_a   1.000
_cell.length_b   1.000
_cell.length_c   1.000
_cell.angle_alpha   90.00
_cell.angle_beta   90.00
_cell.angle_gamma   90.00
#
_symmetry.space_group_name_H-M   'P 1'
#
loop_
_entity.id
_entity.type
_entity.pdbx_description
1 polymer ?
#
loop_
_entity_poly.entity_id
_entity_poly.type
_entity_poly.pdbx_seq_one_letter_code
_entity_poly.pdbx_strand_id
1 'polypeptide(L)'
;ENGREKLADQLAEQYKTHTSPEQFLQKKYENTREKVLQSGAVIAIVVSYSGSLPQWEELAATACAVQNLWLAASAAGIGGYWSSPGTVKYMGDFLSLAANEECLGFFYMGFHDESAREATRKPVLEKIQWEE
;
A
#
# COMPACT_ATOMS: atom_id res chain seq x y z
N GLU A 1 -12.24 1.24 18.46
CA GLU A 1 -12.49 2.41 17.58
C GLU A 1 -11.20 3.24 17.46
N ASN A 2 -11.00 4.02 16.39
CA ASN A 2 -9.84 4.90 16.09
C ASN A 2 -8.62 4.27 15.37
N GLY A 3 -8.78 3.15 14.65
CA GLY A 3 -7.66 2.55 13.89
C GLY A 3 -7.03 3.48 12.84
N ARG A 4 -7.84 4.26 12.12
CA ARG A 4 -7.37 5.21 11.10
C ARG A 4 -6.56 6.36 11.69
N GLU A 5 -6.98 6.92 12.81
CA GLU A 5 -6.23 7.99 13.51
C GLU A 5 -4.87 7.47 13.96
N LYS A 6 -4.83 6.32 14.63
CA LYS A 6 -3.56 5.70 15.07
C LYS A 6 -2.61 5.45 13.89
N LEU A 7 -3.13 4.97 12.77
CA LEU A 7 -2.33 4.72 11.57
C LEU A 7 -1.84 6.03 10.93
N ALA A 8 -2.70 7.06 10.86
CA ALA A 8 -2.35 8.38 10.33
C ALA A 8 -1.21 9.00 11.13
N ASP A 9 -1.33 8.96 12.46
CA ASP A 9 -0.34 9.45 13.40
C ASP A 9 0.99 8.72 13.25
N GLN A 10 0.94 7.38 13.24
CA GLN A 10 2.15 6.57 13.11
C GLN A 10 2.87 6.84 11.78
N LEU A 11 2.16 6.85 10.65
CA LEU A 11 2.80 7.07 9.35
C LEU A 11 3.44 8.45 9.24
N ALA A 12 2.80 9.47 9.80
CA ALA A 12 3.33 10.82 9.83
C ALA A 12 4.55 10.93 10.73
N GLU A 13 4.51 10.28 11.90
CA GLU A 13 5.66 10.23 12.81
C GLU A 13 6.84 9.52 12.16
N GLN A 14 6.64 8.35 11.53
CA GLN A 14 7.70 7.65 10.81
C GLN A 14 8.30 8.50 9.69
N TYR A 15 7.49 9.29 8.98
CA TYR A 15 8.01 10.26 8.00
C TYR A 15 8.88 11.33 8.68
N LYS A 16 8.43 11.92 9.78
CA LYS A 16 9.17 12.95 10.50
C LYS A 16 10.48 12.43 11.11
N THR A 17 10.45 11.26 11.73
CA THR A 17 11.61 10.63 12.39
C THR A 17 12.72 10.27 11.39
N HIS A 18 12.35 9.79 10.20
CA HIS A 18 13.29 9.28 9.21
C HIS A 18 13.59 10.22 8.04
N THR A 19 13.10 11.46 8.09
CA THR A 19 13.44 12.49 7.11
C THR A 19 14.34 13.52 7.77
N SER A 20 15.46 13.86 7.12
CA SER A 20 16.35 14.89 7.64
C SER A 20 15.63 16.24 7.71
N PRO A 21 16.03 17.16 8.62
CA PRO A 21 15.40 18.48 8.71
C PRO A 21 15.38 19.25 7.38
N GLU A 22 16.42 19.10 6.56
CA GLU A 22 16.55 19.74 5.24
C GLU A 22 15.58 19.16 4.18
N GLN A 23 15.20 17.89 4.32
CA GLN A 23 14.28 17.19 3.41
C GLN A 23 12.85 17.16 3.94
N PHE A 24 12.63 17.63 5.16
CA PHE A 24 11.32 17.62 5.79
C PHE A 24 10.42 18.66 5.15
N LEU A 25 9.25 18.22 4.72
CA LEU A 25 8.21 19.09 4.17
C LEU A 25 6.96 18.94 5.04
N GLN A 26 6.58 20.04 5.70
CA GLN A 26 5.38 20.10 6.54
C GLN A 26 4.13 19.61 5.78
N LYS A 27 3.98 20.05 4.53
CA LYS A 27 2.89 19.60 3.64
C LYS A 27 2.88 18.09 3.42
N LYS A 28 4.04 17.44 3.33
CA LYS A 28 4.11 15.98 3.15
C LYS A 28 3.71 15.23 4.43
N TYR A 29 4.06 15.77 5.60
CA TYR A 29 3.62 15.26 6.89
C TYR A 29 2.10 15.32 7.02
N GLU A 30 1.51 16.48 6.73
CA GLU A 30 0.05 16.70 6.77
C GLU A 30 -0.69 15.81 5.77
N ASN A 31 -0.24 15.80 4.51
CA ASN A 31 -0.84 14.96 3.46
C ASN A 31 -0.75 13.47 3.79
N THR A 32 0.26 13.03 4.53
CA THR A 32 0.38 11.62 4.96
C THR A 32 -0.75 11.25 5.91
N ARG A 33 -1.04 12.13 6.88
CA ARG A 33 -2.18 11.95 7.81
C ARG A 33 -3.50 12.01 7.04
N GLU A 34 -3.66 13.05 6.23
CA GLU A 34 -4.90 13.32 5.52
C GLU A 34 -5.33 12.15 4.62
N LYS A 35 -4.42 11.51 3.90
CA LYS A 35 -4.74 10.34 3.05
C LYS A 35 -5.40 9.19 3.84
N VAL A 36 -4.86 8.86 5.01
CA VAL A 36 -5.44 7.83 5.88
C VAL A 36 -6.80 8.27 6.43
N LEU A 37 -6.90 9.53 6.83
CA LEU A 37 -8.10 10.11 7.42
C LEU A 37 -9.21 10.40 6.40
N GLN A 38 -8.92 10.48 5.10
CA GLN A 38 -9.93 10.59 4.04
C GLN A 38 -10.44 9.23 3.56
N SER A 39 -9.69 8.16 3.81
CA SER A 39 -10.05 6.81 3.36
C SER A 39 -11.20 6.24 4.19
N GLY A 40 -12.18 5.58 3.56
CA GLY A 40 -13.22 4.85 4.29
C GLY A 40 -12.63 3.71 5.14
N ALA A 41 -11.69 2.97 4.58
CA ALA A 41 -10.92 1.91 5.25
C ALA A 41 -9.49 1.86 4.74
N VAL A 42 -8.58 1.29 5.54
CA VAL A 42 -7.19 1.04 5.15
C VAL A 42 -6.79 -0.36 5.62
N ILE A 43 -6.18 -1.14 4.73
CA ILE A 43 -5.68 -2.49 5.01
C ILE A 43 -4.16 -2.46 4.93
N ALA A 44 -3.47 -2.91 5.98
CA ALA A 44 -2.04 -3.17 5.91
C ALA A 44 -1.78 -4.41 5.05
N ILE A 45 -0.89 -4.31 4.08
CA ILE A 45 -0.50 -5.41 3.20
C ILE A 45 0.73 -6.04 3.83
N VAL A 46 0.58 -7.23 4.39
CA VAL A 46 1.66 -7.96 5.06
C VAL A 46 1.83 -9.30 4.36
N VAL A 47 3.07 -9.61 3.98
CA VAL A 47 3.47 -10.96 3.58
C VAL A 47 4.02 -11.68 4.80
N SER A 48 3.64 -12.95 4.97
CA SER A 48 4.19 -13.84 6.00
C SER A 48 4.98 -14.93 5.29
N TYR A 49 6.31 -14.92 5.46
CA TYR A 49 7.18 -15.86 4.80
C TYR A 49 7.21 -17.17 5.57
N SER A 50 6.83 -18.27 4.94
CA SER A 50 6.78 -19.60 5.58
C SER A 50 8.16 -20.24 5.74
N GLY A 51 9.14 -19.78 4.96
CA GLY A 51 10.45 -20.44 4.83
C GLY A 51 10.40 -21.78 4.10
N SER A 52 9.22 -22.21 3.63
CA SER A 52 9.01 -23.46 2.87
C SER A 52 9.09 -23.25 1.37
N LEU A 53 8.96 -22.01 0.91
CA LEU A 53 9.02 -21.59 -0.50
C LEU A 53 10.02 -20.44 -0.67
N PRO A 54 10.54 -20.21 -1.89
CA PRO A 54 11.26 -18.99 -2.19
C PRO A 54 10.42 -17.76 -1.84
N GLN A 55 11.00 -16.80 -1.11
CA GLN A 55 10.28 -15.60 -0.63
C GLN A 55 9.58 -14.82 -1.75
N TRP A 56 10.16 -14.80 -2.96
CA TRP A 56 9.57 -14.10 -4.09
C TRP A 56 8.21 -14.70 -4.51
N GLU A 57 7.98 -16.00 -4.29
CA GLU A 57 6.71 -16.66 -4.61
C GLU A 57 5.60 -16.22 -3.65
N GLU A 58 5.92 -16.11 -2.36
CA GLU A 58 4.99 -15.64 -1.33
C GLU A 58 4.70 -14.14 -1.46
N LEU A 59 5.72 -13.36 -1.85
CA LEU A 59 5.57 -11.96 -2.24
C LEU A 59 4.63 -11.81 -3.45
N ALA A 60 4.84 -12.61 -4.50
CA ALA A 60 4.01 -12.58 -5.70
C ALA A 60 2.56 -13.00 -5.39
N ALA A 61 2.36 -14.05 -4.59
CA ALA A 61 1.06 -14.48 -4.14
C ALA A 61 0.31 -13.37 -3.37
N THR A 62 1.01 -12.66 -2.49
CA THR A 62 0.46 -11.50 -1.76
C THR A 62 0.08 -10.37 -2.71
N ALA A 63 0.92 -10.04 -3.70
CA ALA A 63 0.61 -9.03 -4.71
C ALA A 63 -0.61 -9.42 -5.56
N CYS A 64 -0.75 -10.69 -5.95
CA CYS A 64 -1.95 -11.20 -6.61
C CYS A 64 -3.20 -11.07 -5.74
N ALA A 65 -3.10 -11.34 -4.44
CA ALA A 65 -4.20 -11.15 -3.49
C ALA A 65 -4.64 -9.67 -3.42
N VAL A 66 -3.69 -8.73 -3.41
CA VAL A 66 -4.01 -7.29 -3.46
C VAL A 66 -4.68 -6.90 -4.78
N GLN A 67 -4.23 -7.45 -5.91
CA GLN A 67 -4.89 -7.21 -7.20
C GLN A 67 -6.32 -7.76 -7.21
N ASN A 68 -6.57 -8.94 -6.64
CA ASN A 68 -7.90 -9.51 -6.50
C ASN A 68 -8.80 -8.64 -5.60
N LEU A 69 -8.26 -8.15 -4.49
CA LEU A 69 -8.95 -7.18 -3.61
C LEU A 69 -9.33 -5.92 -4.38
N TRP A 70 -8.45 -5.39 -5.22
CA TRP A 70 -8.73 -4.21 -6.04
C TRP A 70 -9.85 -4.46 -7.05
N LEU A 71 -9.84 -5.61 -7.74
CA LEU A 71 -10.90 -5.98 -8.66
C LEU A 71 -12.26 -6.12 -7.95
N ALA A 72 -12.28 -6.75 -6.77
CA ALA A 72 -13.48 -6.89 -5.96
C ALA A 72 -14.00 -5.52 -5.46
N ALA A 73 -13.12 -4.64 -4.98
CA ALA A 73 -13.47 -3.28 -4.57
C ALA A 73 -14.09 -2.49 -5.73
N SER A 74 -13.45 -2.52 -6.91
CA SER A 74 -13.94 -1.86 -8.12
C SER A 74 -15.33 -2.37 -8.53
N ALA A 75 -15.54 -3.70 -8.51
CA ALA A 75 -16.84 -4.31 -8.80
C ALA A 75 -17.94 -3.89 -7.80
N ALA A 76 -17.56 -3.54 -6.57
CA ALA A 76 -18.46 -3.02 -5.53
C ALA A 76 -18.63 -1.49 -5.56
N GLY A 77 -18.05 -0.78 -6.54
CA GLY A 77 -18.08 0.68 -6.60
C GLY A 77 -17.19 1.36 -5.54
N ILE A 78 -16.17 0.66 -5.05
CA ILE A 78 -15.21 1.15 -4.08
C ILE A 78 -13.87 1.40 -4.79
N GLY A 79 -13.35 2.62 -4.64
CA GLY A 79 -12.04 2.99 -5.12
C GLY A 79 -10.96 2.36 -4.26
N GLY A 80 -9.88 1.91 -4.90
CA GLY A 80 -8.70 1.34 -4.25
C GLY A 80 -7.45 2.13 -4.60
N TYR A 81 -6.50 2.19 -3.68
CA TYR A 81 -5.16 2.73 -3.92
C TYR A 81 -4.14 2.01 -3.06
N TRP A 82 -3.12 1.40 -3.67
CA TRP A 82 -1.96 0.87 -2.95
C TRP A 82 -0.85 1.92 -2.87
N SER A 83 -0.41 2.24 -1.65
CA SER A 83 0.82 2.99 -1.39
C SER A 83 1.88 2.14 -0.70
N SER A 84 3.12 2.20 -1.19
CA SER A 84 4.30 1.52 -0.62
C SER A 84 5.41 2.55 -0.27
N PRO A 85 5.17 3.52 0.64
CA PRO A 85 6.17 4.52 0.98
C PRO A 85 7.37 3.87 1.69
N GLY A 86 8.56 4.46 1.55
CA GLY A 86 9.79 3.94 2.18
C GLY A 86 9.74 3.88 3.72
N THR A 87 8.76 4.52 4.36
CA THR A 87 8.51 4.45 5.81
C THR A 87 7.82 3.16 6.24
N VAL A 88 7.28 2.37 5.31
CA VAL A 88 6.60 1.09 5.59
C VAL A 88 7.49 0.13 6.36
N LYS A 89 8.80 0.11 6.09
CA LYS A 89 9.77 -0.75 6.78
C LYS A 89 9.91 -0.48 8.29
N TYR A 90 9.38 0.65 8.77
CA TYR A 90 9.39 1.01 10.20
C TYR A 90 8.04 0.74 10.89
N MET A 91 7.12 0.06 10.22
CA MET A 91 5.79 -0.22 10.74
C MET A 91 5.69 -1.54 11.53
N GLY A 92 6.78 -2.31 11.63
CA GLY A 92 6.81 -3.63 12.26
C GLY A 92 6.23 -3.64 13.68
N ASP A 93 6.76 -2.81 14.58
CA ASP A 93 6.31 -2.74 15.97
C ASP A 93 4.85 -2.28 16.08
N PHE A 94 4.47 -1.27 15.30
CA PHE A 94 3.09 -0.75 15.30
C PHE A 94 2.07 -1.80 14.86
N LEU A 95 2.42 -2.60 13.86
CA LEU A 95 1.59 -3.68 13.33
C LEU A 95 1.75 -4.99 14.10
N SER A 96 2.65 -5.04 15.10
CA SER A 96 2.99 -6.24 15.87
C SER A 96 3.41 -7.42 14.98
N LEU A 97 4.22 -7.13 13.95
CA LEU A 97 4.66 -8.14 12.98
C LEU A 97 5.63 -9.14 13.62
N ALA A 98 5.50 -10.42 13.23
CA ALA A 98 6.49 -11.44 13.53
C ALA A 98 7.78 -11.23 12.73
N ALA A 99 8.88 -11.88 13.14
CA ALA A 99 10.17 -11.76 12.48
C ALA A 99 10.18 -12.26 11.02
N ASN A 100 9.23 -13.12 10.65
CA ASN A 100 9.05 -13.63 9.29
C ASN A 100 7.98 -12.87 8.50
N GLU A 101 7.49 -11.75 9.01
CA GLU A 101 6.46 -10.93 8.36
C GLU A 101 7.04 -9.60 7.89
N GLU A 102 6.57 -9.14 6.73
CA GLU A 102 7.00 -7.88 6.13
C GLU A 102 5.79 -7.09 5.65
N CYS A 103 5.70 -5.82 6.05
CA CYS A 103 4.72 -4.91 5.49
C CYS A 103 5.19 -4.42 4.12
N LEU A 104 4.34 -4.56 3.11
CA LEU A 104 4.58 -4.10 1.73
C LEU A 104 3.92 -2.73 1.45
N GLY A 105 3.05 -2.29 2.36
CA GLY A 105 2.36 -1.01 2.25
C GLY A 105 0.94 -1.08 2.76
N PHE A 106 0.12 -0.15 2.25
CA PHE A 106 -1.26 0.02 2.68
C PHE A 106 -2.17 0.12 1.46
N PHE A 107 -3.30 -0.58 1.53
CA PHE A 107 -4.40 -0.48 0.57
C PHE A 107 -5.48 0.43 1.14
N TYR A 108 -5.60 1.62 0.57
CA TYR A 108 -6.58 2.63 0.93
C TYR A 108 -7.86 2.40 0.12
N MET A 109 -9.01 2.49 0.79
CA MET A 109 -10.32 2.22 0.19
C MET A 109 -11.32 3.31 0.54
N GLY A 110 -12.20 3.64 -0.39
CA GLY A 110 -13.30 4.58 -0.15
C GLY A 110 -14.29 4.63 -1.31
N PHE A 111 -15.51 5.06 -1.02
CA PHE A 111 -16.48 5.41 -2.06
C PHE A 111 -16.00 6.66 -2.81
N HIS A 112 -16.26 6.72 -4.11
CA HIS A 112 -15.95 7.88 -4.95
C HIS A 112 -17.02 8.07 -6.01
N ASP A 113 -17.16 9.32 -6.45
CA ASP A 113 -18.05 9.71 -7.56
C ASP A 113 -17.24 10.11 -8.82
N GLU A 114 -15.93 9.81 -8.86
CA GLU A 114 -15.12 10.07 -10.05
C GLU A 114 -15.59 9.26 -11.27
N SER A 115 -15.65 9.90 -12.42
CA SER A 115 -15.88 9.24 -13.71
C SER A 115 -14.75 8.25 -14.04
N ALA A 116 -15.08 7.15 -14.72
CA ALA A 116 -14.10 6.21 -15.23
C ALA A 116 -13.04 6.94 -16.09
N ARG A 117 -11.76 6.75 -15.75
CA ARG A 117 -10.64 7.30 -16.51
C ARG A 117 -10.18 6.26 -17.54
N GLU A 118 -9.90 6.70 -18.76
CA GLU A 118 -9.29 5.82 -19.75
C GLU A 118 -7.87 5.42 -19.33
N ALA A 119 -7.60 4.12 -19.35
CA ALA A 119 -6.30 3.58 -19.02
C ALA A 119 -5.34 3.74 -20.20
N THR A 120 -4.29 4.56 -20.05
CA THR A 120 -3.20 4.60 -21.03
C THR A 120 -2.32 3.35 -20.85
N ARG A 121 -2.20 2.52 -21.90
CA ARG A 121 -1.38 1.32 -21.92
C ARG A 121 -0.58 1.27 -23.23
N LYS A 122 0.68 0.84 -23.15
CA LYS A 122 1.45 0.49 -24.34
C LYS A 122 0.99 -0.88 -24.87
N PRO A 123 1.09 -1.14 -26.19
CA PRO A 123 0.84 -2.46 -26.76
C PRO A 123 1.56 -3.57 -26.01
N VAL A 124 0.89 -4.71 -25.81
CA VAL A 124 1.46 -5.85 -25.08
C VAL A 124 2.68 -6.44 -25.79
N LEU A 125 2.72 -6.34 -27.12
CA LEU A 125 3.83 -6.82 -27.95
C LEU A 125 5.15 -6.08 -27.66
N GLU A 126 5.11 -4.85 -27.13
CA GLU A 126 6.32 -4.13 -26.70
C GLU A 126 6.91 -4.71 -25.38
N LYS A 127 6.22 -5.64 -24.73
CA LYS A 127 6.61 -6.24 -23.44
C LYS A 127 6.85 -7.75 -23.53
N ILE A 128 6.73 -8.33 -24.73
CA ILE A 128 6.87 -9.78 -24.95
C ILE A 128 8.00 -10.00 -25.95
N GLN A 129 8.87 -10.95 -25.64
CA GLN A 129 9.86 -11.52 -26.57
C GLN A 129 9.48 -12.98 -26.80
N TRP A 130 9.29 -13.34 -28.08
CA TRP A 130 9.07 -14.72 -28.50
C TRP A 130 10.40 -15.31 -28.96
N GLU A 131 10.70 -16.52 -28.51
CA GLU A 131 11.82 -17.33 -28.99
C GLU A 131 11.24 -18.53 -29.74
N GLU A 132 11.84 -18.87 -30.87
CA GLU A 132 11.48 -20.04 -31.69
C GLU A 132 12.40 -21.24 -31.40
#